data_AF-A0A258BQX6-F1
#
_entry.id   AF-A0A258BQX6-F1
#
_cell.length_a   1.000
_cell.length_b   1.000
_cell.length_c   1.000
_cell.angle_alpha   90.00
_cell.angle_beta   90.00
_cell.angle_gamma   90.00
#
_symmetry.space_group_name_H-M   'P 1'
#
loop_
_entity.id
_entity.type
_entity.pdbx_description
1 polymer ?
#
loop_
_entity_poly.entity_id
_entity_poly.type
_entity_poly.pdbx_seq_one_letter_code
_entity_poly.pdbx_strand_id
1 'polypeptide(L)'
;MSPSRKRAAVDHVVEELGVTERRACRVIGQHRSTQRKPHTRRDDEDAVTIAITRLAERFGRYGYRRITALLRDDGWHVNEKRVYRIWRREGLKVLVLTPTLVRPSCDFSGLFK
;
A
#
# COMPACT_ATOMS: atom_id res chain seq x y z
N MET A 1 -11.28 -19.25 -0.20
CA MET A 1 -10.80 -18.05 -0.95
C MET A 1 -11.12 -16.79 -0.17
N SER A 2 -10.20 -15.82 -0.13
CA SER A 2 -10.48 -14.51 0.45
C SER A 2 -11.55 -13.76 -0.37
N PRO A 3 -12.36 -12.90 0.25
CA PRO A 3 -13.38 -12.11 -0.45
C PRO A 3 -12.81 -11.30 -1.63
N SER A 4 -11.59 -10.77 -1.49
CA SER A 4 -10.90 -10.04 -2.57
C SER A 4 -10.56 -10.93 -3.77
N ARG A 5 -10.11 -12.17 -3.54
CA ARG A 5 -9.85 -13.11 -4.65
C ARG A 5 -11.14 -13.57 -5.33
N LYS A 6 -12.23 -13.75 -4.58
CA LYS A 6 -13.53 -14.10 -5.16
C LYS A 6 -14.06 -12.98 -6.06
N ARG A 7 -13.89 -11.72 -5.65
CA ARG A 7 -14.24 -10.55 -6.48
C ARG A 7 -13.47 -10.53 -7.80
N ALA A 8 -12.15 -10.62 -7.72
CA ALA A 8 -11.28 -10.64 -8.91
C ALA A 8 -11.63 -11.82 -9.85
N ALA A 9 -11.97 -12.98 -9.30
CA ALA A 9 -12.37 -14.12 -10.11
C ALA A 9 -13.73 -13.91 -10.79
N VAL A 10 -14.69 -13.22 -10.15
CA VAL A 10 -15.96 -12.83 -10.80
C VAL A 10 -15.70 -11.86 -11.94
N ASP A 11 -14.87 -10.84 -11.71
CA ASP A 11 -14.53 -9.85 -12.74
C ASP A 11 -13.86 -10.53 -13.95
N HIS A 12 -12.88 -11.40 -13.70
CA HIS A 12 -12.19 -12.16 -14.74
C HIS A 12 -13.13 -13.05 -15.55
N VAL A 13 -14.06 -13.76 -14.89
CA VAL A 13 -15.04 -14.62 -15.59
C VAL A 13 -16.01 -13.80 -16.44
N VAL A 14 -16.41 -12.62 -15.98
CA VAL A 14 -17.28 -11.72 -16.76
C VAL A 14 -16.55 -11.20 -18.00
N GLU A 15 -15.28 -10.80 -17.86
CA GLU A 15 -14.45 -10.30 -18.96
C GLU A 15 -14.11 -11.40 -19.97
N GLU A 16 -13.69 -12.57 -19.52
CA GLU A 16 -13.18 -13.64 -20.38
C GLU A 16 -14.29 -14.44 -21.07
N LEU A 17 -15.39 -14.70 -20.35
CA LEU A 17 -16.50 -15.53 -20.86
C LEU A 17 -17.72 -14.70 -21.30
N GLY A 18 -17.68 -13.37 -21.16
CA GLY A 18 -18.79 -12.47 -21.53
C GLY A 18 -20.10 -12.75 -20.77
N VAL A 19 -20.02 -13.46 -19.64
CA VAL A 19 -21.20 -13.88 -18.88
C VAL A 19 -21.69 -12.75 -17.99
N THR A 20 -22.99 -12.75 -17.70
CA THR A 20 -23.55 -11.79 -16.75
C THR A 20 -22.97 -11.96 -15.35
N GLU A 21 -22.78 -10.85 -14.63
CA GLU A 21 -22.33 -10.80 -13.22
C GLU A 21 -23.11 -11.80 -12.35
N ARG A 22 -24.41 -11.97 -12.61
CA ARG A 22 -25.28 -12.93 -11.89
C ARG A 22 -24.82 -14.37 -12.06
N ARG A 23 -24.46 -14.76 -13.29
CA ARG A 23 -24.01 -16.12 -13.60
C ARG A 23 -22.63 -16.37 -13.01
N ALA A 24 -21.71 -15.41 -13.14
CA ALA A 24 -20.37 -15.47 -12.56
C ALA A 24 -20.41 -15.59 -11.02
N CYS A 25 -21.19 -14.75 -10.34
CA CYS A 25 -21.36 -14.79 -8.88
C CYS A 25 -21.97 -16.12 -8.39
N ARG A 26 -22.90 -16.71 -9.14
CA ARG A 26 -23.51 -18.01 -8.79
C ARG A 26 -22.51 -19.16 -8.89
N VAL A 27 -21.68 -19.18 -9.93
CA VAL A 27 -20.65 -20.22 -10.14
C VAL A 27 -19.53 -20.12 -9.10
N ILE A 28 -19.09 -18.90 -8.77
CA ILE A 28 -17.99 -18.66 -7.82
C ILE A 28 -18.47 -18.71 -6.35
N GLY A 29 -19.78 -18.69 -6.11
CA GLY A 29 -20.35 -18.68 -4.76
C GLY A 29 -20.05 -17.37 -4.02
N GLN A 30 -20.11 -16.26 -4.75
CA GLN A 30 -19.95 -14.91 -4.22
C GLN A 30 -21.32 -14.24 -4.12
N HIS A 31 -21.67 -13.69 -2.95
CA HIS A 31 -22.93 -12.98 -2.80
C HIS A 31 -22.90 -11.64 -3.56
N ARG A 32 -23.95 -11.37 -4.33
CA ARG A 32 -24.07 -10.20 -5.21
C ARG A 32 -23.88 -8.85 -4.50
N SER A 33 -24.33 -8.71 -3.26
CA SER A 33 -24.16 -7.45 -2.51
C SER A 33 -22.69 -7.19 -2.19
N THR A 34 -21.92 -8.26 -2.00
CA THR A 34 -20.49 -8.18 -1.74
C THR A 34 -19.72 -7.88 -3.02
N GLN A 35 -20.18 -8.28 -4.20
CA GLN A 35 -19.57 -7.87 -5.47
C GLN A 35 -19.82 -6.39 -5.75
N ARG A 36 -21.08 -5.95 -5.62
CA ARG A 36 -21.49 -4.57 -5.92
C ARG A 36 -20.96 -3.51 -4.97
N LYS A 37 -20.57 -3.89 -3.75
CA LYS A 37 -20.01 -2.95 -2.79
C LYS A 37 -18.65 -2.46 -3.29
N PRO A 38 -18.52 -1.20 -3.72
CA PRO A 38 -17.27 -0.69 -4.27
C PRO A 38 -16.17 -0.86 -3.24
N HIS A 39 -15.01 -1.33 -3.69
CA HIS A 39 -13.83 -1.31 -2.86
C HIS A 39 -13.36 0.14 -2.79
N THR A 40 -13.75 0.86 -1.74
CA THR A 40 -13.17 2.18 -1.46
C THR A 40 -11.70 1.99 -1.13
N ARG A 41 -10.87 2.04 -2.16
CA ARG A 41 -9.45 2.34 -2.01
C ARG A 41 -9.42 3.82 -1.63
N ARG A 42 -8.75 4.16 -0.53
CA ARG A 42 -8.59 5.58 -0.18
C ARG A 42 -7.56 6.15 -1.13
N ASP A 43 -7.88 7.20 -1.87
CA ASP A 43 -6.97 7.83 -2.84
C ASP A 43 -5.67 8.28 -2.16
N ASP A 44 -5.72 8.59 -0.87
CA ASP A 44 -4.54 8.89 -0.04
C ASP A 44 -3.54 7.71 0.09
N GLU A 45 -3.89 6.48 -0.32
CA GLU A 45 -2.95 5.35 -0.30
C GLU A 45 -1.78 5.56 -1.25
N ASP A 46 -2.01 6.14 -2.42
CA ASP A 46 -0.96 6.30 -3.42
C ASP A 46 -0.03 7.44 -3.02
N ALA A 47 -0.56 8.56 -2.51
CA ALA A 47 0.23 9.67 -1.97
C ALA A 47 1.10 9.23 -0.77
N VAL A 48 0.53 8.48 0.17
CA VAL A 48 1.27 7.94 1.32
C VAL A 48 2.34 6.95 0.86
N THR A 49 2.06 6.12 -0.15
CA THR A 49 3.04 5.17 -0.68
C THR A 49 4.22 5.90 -1.33
N ILE A 50 3.96 6.92 -2.14
CA ILE A 50 5.01 7.76 -2.76
C ILE A 50 5.87 8.44 -1.68
N ALA A 51 5.24 9.01 -0.65
CA ALA A 51 5.96 9.65 0.45
C ALA A 51 6.84 8.65 1.23
N ILE A 52 6.32 7.45 1.53
CA ILE A 52 7.07 6.38 2.19
C ILE A 52 8.27 5.96 1.35
N THR A 53 8.09 5.74 0.04
CA THR A 53 9.18 5.33 -0.85
C THR A 53 10.27 6.39 -0.93
N ARG A 54 9.90 7.67 -1.11
CA ARG A 54 10.85 8.80 -1.12
C ARG A 54 11.64 8.90 0.20
N LEU A 55 10.97 8.71 1.34
CA LEU A 55 11.62 8.73 2.65
C LEU A 55 12.51 7.50 2.87
N ALA A 56 12.11 6.34 2.38
CA ALA A 56 12.90 5.11 2.48
C ALA A 56 14.17 5.17 1.62
N GLU A 57 14.10 5.75 0.42
CA GLU A 57 15.26 5.96 -0.45
C GLU A 57 16.25 6.96 0.18
N ARG A 58 15.73 8.06 0.73
CA ARG A 58 16.55 9.08 1.40
C ARG A 58 17.16 8.59 2.72
N PHE A 59 16.38 7.84 3.49
CA PHE A 59 16.75 7.36 4.81
C PHE A 59 16.80 5.83 4.82
N GLY A 60 17.64 5.22 3.99
CA GLY A 60 17.77 3.76 3.86
C GLY A 60 18.13 3.01 5.17
N ARG A 61 18.61 3.72 6.19
CA ARG A 61 18.86 3.19 7.54
C ARG A 61 17.60 3.15 8.42
N TYR A 62 16.56 3.88 8.05
CA TYR A 62 15.37 4.06 8.89
C TYR A 62 14.36 2.98 8.58
N GLY A 63 13.96 2.25 9.63
CA GLY A 63 12.85 1.31 9.54
C GLY A 63 11.49 2.02 9.49
N TYR A 64 10.46 1.26 9.13
CA TYR A 64 9.08 1.76 8.98
C TYR A 64 8.56 2.55 10.20
N ARG A 65 9.02 2.25 11.43
CA ARG A 65 8.63 2.97 12.66
C ARG A 65 9.09 4.42 12.66
N ARG A 66 10.34 4.67 12.22
CA ARG A 66 10.93 6.02 12.21
C ARG A 66 10.36 6.85 11.06
N ILE A 67 10.10 6.22 9.93
CA ILE A 67 9.39 6.84 8.81
C ILE A 67 7.94 7.18 9.19
N THR A 68 7.26 6.33 9.97
CA THR A 68 5.92 6.65 10.49
C THR A 68 5.94 7.89 11.39
N ALA A 69 6.99 8.08 12.20
CA ALA A 69 7.14 9.27 13.03
C ALA A 69 7.36 10.53 12.19
N LEU A 70 8.22 10.46 11.16
CA LEU A 70 8.44 11.57 10.22
C LEU A 70 7.16 11.96 9.48
N LEU A 71 6.40 10.98 9.00
CA LEU A 71 5.11 11.24 8.36
C LEU A 71 4.12 11.94 9.30
N ARG A 72 4.11 11.58 10.58
CA ARG A 72 3.24 12.24 11.58
C ARG A 72 3.67 13.66 11.88
N ASP A 73 4.97 13.91 11.93
CA ASP A 73 5.53 15.26 12.12
C ASP A 73 5.15 16.20 10.97
N ASP A 74 5.13 15.67 9.75
CA ASP A 74 4.63 16.36 8.55
C ASP A 74 3.08 16.49 8.50
N GLY A 75 2.37 16.11 9.57
CA GLY A 75 0.91 16.23 9.66
C GLY A 75 0.12 15.09 8.98
N TRP A 76 0.81 14.06 8.47
CA TRP A 76 0.12 12.91 7.89
C TRP A 76 -0.43 12.00 9.00
N HIS A 77 -1.76 11.83 9.01
CA HIS A 77 -2.45 10.97 9.97
C HIS A 77 -2.40 9.49 9.52
N VAL A 78 -1.19 8.91 9.49
CA VAL A 78 -0.97 7.53 9.08
C VAL A 78 -0.79 6.59 10.28
N ASN A 79 -1.44 5.43 10.22
CA ASN A 79 -1.25 4.37 11.21
C ASN A 79 0.02 3.57 10.89
N GLU A 80 0.81 3.23 11.91
CA GLU A 80 2.00 2.38 11.81
C GLU A 80 1.69 1.03 11.12
N LYS A 81 0.52 0.44 11.38
CA LYS A 81 0.08 -0.80 10.70
C LYS A 81 -0.12 -0.61 9.19
N ARG A 82 -0.56 0.57 8.76
CA ARG A 82 -0.75 0.92 7.34
C ARG A 82 0.61 1.08 6.66
N VAL A 83 1.53 1.81 7.30
CA VAL A 83 2.90 1.95 6.82
C VAL A 83 3.58 0.58 6.71
N TYR A 84 3.48 -0.26 7.74
CA TYR A 84 4.04 -1.62 7.71
C TYR A 84 3.49 -2.48 6.56
N ARG A 85 2.18 -2.40 6.28
CA ARG A 85 1.56 -3.12 5.16
C ARG A 85 2.08 -2.65 3.80
N ILE A 86 2.21 -1.33 3.61
CA ILE A 86 2.79 -0.74 2.39
C ILE A 86 4.25 -1.17 2.28
N TRP A 87 5.02 -1.05 3.37
CA TRP A 87 6.41 -1.48 3.45
C TRP A 87 6.64 -2.94 3.03
N ARG A 88 5.76 -3.85 3.46
CA ARG A 88 5.78 -5.27 3.08
C ARG A 88 5.34 -5.51 1.64
N ARG A 89 4.40 -4.70 1.11
CA ARG A 89 3.90 -4.80 -0.27
C ARG A 89 4.93 -4.30 -1.28
N GLU A 90 5.52 -3.14 -1.01
CA GLU A 90 6.58 -2.53 -1.82
C GLU A 90 7.90 -3.31 -1.74
N GLY A 91 7.99 -4.32 -0.87
CA GLY A 91 9.19 -5.13 -0.75
C GLY A 91 10.41 -4.32 -0.33
N LEU A 92 10.20 -3.20 0.38
CA LEU A 92 11.25 -2.36 0.96
C LEU A 92 11.99 -3.19 2.02
N LYS A 93 12.88 -4.07 1.59
CA LYS A 93 13.87 -4.66 2.48
C LYS A 93 14.73 -3.50 2.92
N VAL A 94 14.68 -3.19 4.22
CA VAL A 94 15.70 -2.35 4.85
C VAL A 94 17.03 -3.00 4.48
N LEU A 95 17.75 -2.41 3.53
CA LEU A 95 19.11 -2.82 3.25
C LEU A 95 19.84 -2.56 4.55
N VAL A 96 20.29 -3.62 5.20
CA VAL A 96 21.24 -3.52 6.31
C VAL A 96 22.53 -3.04 5.67
N LEU A 97 22.64 -1.74 5.41
CA LEU A 97 23.88 -1.13 4.95
C LEU A 97 24.89 -1.36 6.08
N THR A 98 25.94 -2.10 5.76
CA THR A 98 27.09 -2.32 6.62
C THR A 98 27.67 -0.97 7.05
N PRO A 99 28.26 -0.88 8.25
CA PRO A 99 28.41 0.40 8.96
C PRO A 99 29.46 1.37 8.38
N THR A 100 30.01 1.13 7.19
CA THR A 100 31.20 1.86 6.74
C THR A 100 30.99 3.08 5.86
N LEU A 101 29.82 3.36 5.28
CA LEU A 101 29.69 4.58 4.48
C LEU A 101 28.34 5.29 4.63
N VAL A 102 28.45 6.61 4.53
CA VAL A 102 27.42 7.67 4.50
C VAL A 102 26.99 8.21 5.87
N ARG A 103 27.61 9.34 6.26
CA ARG A 103 26.95 10.40 7.04
C ARG A 103 26.03 11.15 6.07
N PRO A 104 24.69 11.04 6.14
CA PRO A 104 23.85 12.01 5.48
C PRO A 104 23.85 13.25 6.36
N SER A 105 24.28 14.38 5.82
CA SER A 105 24.07 15.69 6.42
C SER A 105 22.59 15.84 6.78
N CYS A 106 22.31 15.98 8.07
CA CYS A 106 21.00 16.32 8.59
C CYS A 106 20.72 17.78 8.26
N ASP A 107 20.03 18.04 7.15
CA ASP A 107 19.24 19.24 6.97
C ASP A 107 17.81 18.82 6.58
N PHE A 108 16.93 18.76 7.58
CA PHE A 108 15.51 18.44 7.44
C PHE A 108 14.69 19.62 6.88
N SER A 109 15.33 20.77 6.67
CA SER A 109 14.69 22.08 6.52
C SER A 109 14.16 22.41 5.11
N GLY A 110 14.20 21.49 4.14
CA GLY A 110 13.97 21.87 2.74
C GLY A 110 13.22 20.91 1.82
N LEU A 111 12.59 19.84 2.32
CA LEU A 111 12.03 18.81 1.42
C LEU A 111 10.53 18.84 1.15
N PHE A 112 9.80 19.72 1.83
CA PHE A 112 8.34 19.72 1.79
C PHE A 112 7.76 21.13 1.65
N LYS A 113 8.46 22.01 0.92
CA LYS A 113 7.91 23.25 0.32
C LYS A 113 7.86 23.10 -1.19
#